data_AF-A0A961XYQ8-F1
#
_entry.id   AF-A0A961XYQ8-F1
#
_cell.length_a   1.000
_cell.length_b   1.000
_cell.length_c   1.000
_cell.angle_alpha   90.00
_cell.angle_beta   90.00
_cell.angle_gamma   90.00
#
_symmetry.space_group_name_H-M   'P 1'
#
loop_
_entity.id
_entity.type
_entity.pdbx_description
1 polymer ?
#
loop_
_entity_poly.entity_id
_entity_poly.type
_entity_poly.pdbx_seq_one_letter_code
_entity_poly.pdbx_strand_id
1 'polypeptide(L)'
;MPVVLVAVAALAPIVLGDYALRVGTTVLMYVALAQAWNLVGGYAGLLSLAHPAFFGTGALAMAVMVINGVPLMLATALAMMISVVVALLVAVPTLRLRGHYF
;
A
#
# COMPACT_ATOMS: atom_id res chain seq x y z
N MET A 1 0.18 11.02 22.52
CA MET A 1 0.67 9.66 22.24
C MET A 1 1.01 9.43 20.76
N PRO A 2 0.12 9.62 19.77
CA PRO A 2 0.45 9.35 18.36
C PRO A 2 1.51 10.32 17.78
N VAL A 3 1.48 11.59 18.18
CA VAL A 3 2.45 12.62 17.74
C VAL A 3 3.88 12.27 18.21
N VAL A 4 4.03 11.66 19.38
CA VAL A 4 5.32 11.25 19.93
C VAL A 4 5.91 10.08 19.12
N LEU A 5 5.08 9.11 18.72
CA LEU A 5 5.49 8.01 17.85
C LEU A 5 5.94 8.51 16.47
N VAL A 6 5.21 9.46 15.89
CA VAL A 6 5.57 10.09 14.60
C VAL A 6 6.89 10.85 14.72
N ALA A 7 7.11 11.59 15.81
CA ALA A 7 8.34 12.33 16.06
C ALA A 7 9.56 11.39 16.25
N VAL A 8 9.39 10.28 16.97
CA VAL A 8 10.45 9.27 17.15
C VAL A 8 10.77 8.56 15.82
N ALA A 9 9.75 8.24 15.02
CA ALA A 9 9.94 7.66 13.69
C ALA A 9 10.64 8.63 12.71
N ALA A 10 10.42 9.94 12.84
CA ALA A 10 11.11 10.96 12.04
C ALA A 10 12.59 11.15 12.43
N LEU A 11 12.96 10.81 13.67
CA LEU A 11 14.35 10.84 14.14
C LEU A 11 15.11 9.54 13.86
N ALA A 12 14.40 8.44 13.60
CA ALA A 12 14.97 7.15 13.22
C ALA A 12 15.98 7.21 12.05
N PRO A 13 15.74 7.93 10.92
CA PRO A 13 16.70 8.03 9.82
C PRO A 13 18.04 8.69 10.16
N ILE A 14 18.12 9.42 11.28
CA ILE A 14 19.34 10.13 11.70
C ILE A 14 20.25 9.22 12.55
N VAL A 15 19.69 8.18 13.18
CA VAL A 15 20.39 7.32 14.15
C VAL A 15 20.59 5.89 13.64
N LEU A 16 19.74 5.41 12.71
CA LEU A 16 19.81 4.05 12.17
C LEU A 16 20.53 3.98 10.82
N GLY A 17 21.36 2.95 10.63
CA GLY A 17 22.01 2.67 9.34
C GLY A 17 21.03 2.15 8.27
N ASP A 18 21.45 2.23 7.00
CA ASP A 18 20.61 1.94 5.82
C ASP A 18 19.87 0.59 5.89
N TYR A 19 20.51 -0.44 6.43
CA TYR A 19 19.90 -1.76 6.59
C TYR A 19 18.68 -1.71 7.52
N ALA A 20 18.83 -1.09 8.70
CA ALA A 20 17.77 -1.03 9.68
C ALA A 20 16.62 -0.11 9.22
N LEU A 21 16.92 0.95 8.46
CA LEU A 21 15.89 1.77 7.82
C LEU A 21 15.11 0.99 6.75
N ARG A 22 15.80 0.19 5.94
CA ARG A 22 15.13 -0.64 4.93
C ARG A 22 14.24 -1.70 5.57
N VAL A 23 14.72 -2.39 6.61
CA VAL A 23 13.92 -3.35 7.38
C VAL A 23 12.74 -2.66 8.04
N GLY A 24 12.95 -1.55 8.74
CA GLY A 24 11.89 -0.80 9.42
C GLY A 24 10.79 -0.32 8.47
N THR A 25 11.17 0.23 7.31
CA THR A 25 10.21 0.68 6.29
C THR A 25 9.43 -0.50 5.70
N THR A 26 10.09 -1.65 5.49
CA THR A 26 9.43 -2.88 5.01
C THR A 26 8.43 -3.40 6.04
N VAL A 27 8.78 -3.38 7.33
CA VAL A 27 7.87 -3.78 8.41
C VAL A 27 6.65 -2.85 8.45
N LEU A 28 6.86 -1.53 8.43
CA LEU A 28 5.77 -0.54 8.42
C LEU A 28 4.84 -0.72 7.21
N MET A 29 5.41 -0.99 6.03
CA MET A 29 4.65 -1.32 4.83
C MET A 29 3.75 -2.54 5.04
N TYR A 30 4.29 -3.64 5.60
CA TYR A 30 3.49 -4.82 5.91
C TYR A 30 2.43 -4.58 6.99
N VAL A 31 2.71 -3.75 8.00
CA VAL A 31 1.70 -3.35 8.99
C VAL A 31 0.55 -2.60 8.31
N ALA A 32 0.84 -1.64 7.43
CA ALA A 32 -0.19 -0.92 6.68
C ALA A 32 -1.02 -1.85 5.80
N LEU A 33 -0.39 -2.79 5.10
CA LEU A 33 -1.06 -3.84 4.32
C LEU A 33 -1.95 -4.74 5.20
N ALA A 34 -1.45 -5.17 6.36
CA ALA A 34 -2.21 -6.00 7.30
C ALA A 34 -3.45 -5.25 7.83
N GLN A 35 -3.34 -3.95 8.12
CA GLN A 35 -4.49 -3.13 8.53
C GLN A 35 -5.50 -2.97 7.39
N ALA A 36 -5.03 -2.73 6.17
CA ALA A 36 -5.90 -2.64 4.99
C ALA A 36 -6.62 -3.97 4.72
N TRP A 37 -5.94 -5.11 4.90
CA TRP A 37 -6.57 -6.42 4.82
C TRP A 37 -7.55 -6.65 5.98
N ASN A 38 -7.24 -6.21 7.20
CA ASN A 38 -8.15 -6.33 8.34
C ASN A 38 -9.47 -5.54 8.13
N LEU A 39 -9.41 -4.38 7.47
CA LEU A 39 -10.61 -3.63 7.09
C LEU A 39 -11.53 -4.42 6.17
N VAL A 40 -10.97 -5.20 5.23
CA VAL A 40 -11.76 -5.94 4.23
C VAL A 40 -12.12 -7.35 4.72
N GLY A 41 -11.14 -8.12 5.18
CA GLY A 41 -11.30 -9.49 5.64
C GLY A 41 -11.80 -9.62 7.08
N GLY A 42 -11.41 -8.72 7.97
CA GLY A 42 -11.82 -8.73 9.37
C GLY A 42 -13.20 -8.10 9.58
N TYR A 43 -13.37 -6.85 9.15
CA TYR A 43 -14.60 -6.09 9.41
C TYR A 43 -15.73 -6.33 8.40
N ALA A 44 -15.42 -6.44 7.10
CA ALA A 44 -16.43 -6.70 6.07
C ALA A 44 -16.66 -8.20 5.82
N GLY A 45 -15.81 -9.09 6.38
CA GLY A 45 -15.92 -10.54 6.23
C GLY A 45 -15.66 -11.06 4.82
N LEU A 46 -15.02 -10.26 3.96
CA LEU A 46 -14.71 -10.60 2.56
C LEU A 46 -13.26 -11.08 2.45
N LEU A 47 -13.04 -12.28 1.92
CA LEU A 47 -11.70 -12.83 1.73
C LEU A 47 -11.05 -12.19 0.47
N SER A 48 -10.41 -11.03 0.64
CA SER A 48 -9.77 -10.36 -0.50
C SER A 48 -8.46 -11.03 -0.91
N LEU A 49 -8.51 -11.95 -1.88
CA LEU A 49 -7.32 -12.57 -2.50
C LEU A 49 -6.58 -11.63 -3.47
N ALA A 50 -7.24 -10.57 -3.93
CA ALA A 50 -6.67 -9.62 -4.89
C ALA A 50 -5.80 -8.52 -4.25
N HIS A 51 -5.78 -8.42 -2.92
CA HIS A 51 -5.03 -7.38 -2.18
C HIS A 51 -3.54 -7.27 -2.57
N PRO A 52 -2.78 -8.38 -2.71
CA PRO A 52 -1.38 -8.32 -3.15
C PRO A 52 -1.22 -7.86 -4.60
N ALA A 53 -2.18 -8.16 -5.47
CA ALA A 53 -2.14 -7.76 -6.88
C ALA A 53 -2.32 -6.24 -7.05
N PHE A 54 -3.22 -5.62 -6.27
CA PHE A 54 -3.41 -4.17 -6.27
C PHE A 54 -2.22 -3.41 -5.67
N PHE A 55 -1.59 -3.99 -4.64
CA PHE A 55 -0.33 -3.44 -4.11
C PHE A 55 0.80 -3.51 -5.14
N GLY A 56 0.98 -4.67 -5.79
CA GLY A 56 2.03 -4.88 -6.79
C GLY A 56 1.88 -3.98 -8.01
N THR A 57 0.66 -3.74 -8.50
CA THR A 57 0.41 -2.82 -9.63
C THR A 57 0.80 -1.38 -9.31
N GLY A 58 0.47 -0.88 -8.12
CA GLY A 58 0.88 0.46 -7.67
C GLY A 58 2.38 0.59 -7.47
N ALA A 59 3.01 -0.40 -6.83
CA ALA A 59 4.45 -0.43 -6.61
C ALA A 59 5.24 -0.44 -7.93
N LEU A 60 4.80 -1.24 -8.91
CA LEU A 60 5.42 -1.28 -10.25
C LEU A 60 5.21 0.04 -11.01
N ALA A 61 4.01 0.61 -10.99
CA ALA A 61 3.75 1.90 -11.63
C ALA A 61 4.64 3.01 -11.04
N MET A 62 4.75 3.07 -9.71
CA MET A 62 5.64 3.99 -9.02
C MET A 62 7.11 3.77 -9.40
N ALA A 63 7.58 2.52 -9.40
CA ALA A 63 8.95 2.18 -9.72
C ALA A 63 9.33 2.64 -11.14
N VAL A 64 8.48 2.36 -12.12
CA VAL A 64 8.69 2.79 -13.52
C VAL A 64 8.72 4.31 -13.62
N MET A 65 7.80 5.02 -12.97
CA MET A 65 7.76 6.49 -13.01
C MET A 65 9.02 7.11 -12.39
N VAL A 66 9.47 6.59 -11.24
CA VAL A 66 10.69 7.08 -10.58
C VAL A 66 11.93 6.81 -11.42
N ILE A 67 12.03 5.63 -12.06
CA ILE A 67 13.15 5.29 -12.97
C ILE A 67 13.17 6.23 -14.19
N ASN A 68 12.01 6.68 -14.68
CA ASN A 68 11.90 7.63 -15.79
C ASN A 68 12.05 9.10 -15.36
N GLY A 69 12.47 9.37 -14.12
CA GLY A 69 12.77 10.72 -13.65
C GLY A 69 11.58 11.52 -13.12
N VAL A 70 10.42 10.90 -12.92
CA VAL A 70 9.28 11.55 -12.27
C VAL A 70 9.62 11.79 -10.79
N PRO A 71 9.38 13.00 -10.24
CA PRO A 71 9.61 13.28 -8.83
C PRO A 71 8.85 12.30 -7.92
N LEU A 72 9.48 11.86 -6.82
CA LEU A 72 8.94 10.84 -5.93
C LEU A 72 7.50 11.13 -5.48
N MET A 73 7.21 12.36 -5.05
CA MET A 73 5.87 12.76 -4.61
C MET A 73 4.81 12.70 -5.71
N LEU A 74 5.21 12.98 -6.96
CA LEU A 74 4.31 12.95 -8.10
C LEU A 74 4.10 11.50 -8.56
N ALA A 75 5.17 10.70 -8.56
CA ALA A 75 5.11 9.27 -8.85
C ALA A 75 4.23 8.51 -7.84
N THR A 76 4.32 8.83 -6.54
CA THR A 76 3.44 8.21 -5.52
C THR A 76 1.98 8.58 -5.73
N ALA A 77 1.67 9.85 -5.99
CA ALA A 77 0.30 10.31 -6.23
C ALA A 77 -0.31 9.65 -7.49
N LEU A 78 0.45 9.59 -8.59
CA LEU A 78 0.00 8.94 -9.82
C LEU A 78 -0.14 7.42 -9.64
N ALA A 79 0.79 6.76 -8.96
CA ALA A 79 0.71 5.33 -8.68
C ALA A 79 -0.50 4.99 -7.80
N MET A 80 -0.81 5.82 -6.79
CA MET A 80 -2.04 5.67 -6.01
C MET A 80 -3.28 5.78 -6.89
N MET A 81 -3.36 6.78 -7.78
CA MET A 81 -4.49 6.90 -8.70
C MET A 81 -4.61 5.68 -9.62
N ILE A 82 -3.51 5.18 -10.17
CA ILE A 82 -3.50 3.98 -11.02
C ILE A 82 -4.03 2.78 -10.24
N SER A 83 -3.54 2.53 -9.02
CA SER A 83 -4.04 1.44 -8.17
C SER A 83 -5.53 1.58 -7.88
N VAL A 84 -6.03 2.79 -7.59
CA VAL A 84 -7.46 3.03 -7.35
C VAL A 84 -8.29 2.74 -8.60
N VAL A 85 -7.85 3.20 -9.77
CA VAL A 85 -8.55 2.95 -11.04
C VAL A 85 -8.61 1.46 -11.35
N VAL A 86 -7.48 0.75 -11.21
CA VAL A 86 -7.42 -0.70 -11.43
C VAL A 86 -8.31 -1.44 -10.41
N ALA A 87 -8.26 -1.05 -9.14
CA ALA A 87 -9.11 -1.63 -8.10
C ALA A 87 -10.60 -1.40 -8.38
N LEU A 88 -11.01 -0.21 -8.85
CA LEU A 88 -12.39 0.07 -9.23
C LEU A 88 -12.83 -0.74 -10.45
N LEU A 89 -11.98 -0.85 -11.48
CA LEU A 89 -12.28 -1.64 -12.67
C LEU A 89 -12.51 -3.12 -12.35
N VAL A 90 -11.84 -3.65 -11.33
CA VAL A 90 -12.02 -5.03 -10.87
C VAL A 90 -13.15 -5.14 -9.85
N ALA A 91 -13.25 -4.23 -8.89
CA ALA A 91 -14.26 -4.29 -7.82
C ALA A 91 -15.69 -4.11 -8.34
N VAL A 92 -15.92 -3.19 -9.29
CA VAL A 92 -17.25 -2.92 -9.84
C VAL A 92 -17.92 -4.15 -10.48
N PRO A 93 -17.26 -4.91 -11.37
CA PRO A 93 -17.85 -6.13 -11.91
C PRO A 93 -17.97 -7.23 -10.85
N THR A 94 -17.01 -7.37 -9.92
CA THR A 94 -17.08 -8.43 -8.93
C THR A 94 -18.18 -8.21 -7.89
N LEU A 95 -18.51 -6.96 -7.55
CA LEU A 95 -19.68 -6.63 -6.72
C LEU A 95 -21.02 -6.98 -7.40
N ARG A 96 -21.05 -7.14 -8.73
CA ARG A 96 -22.23 -7.56 -9.49
C ARG A 96 -22.36 -9.08 -9.58
N LEU A 97 -21.32 -9.84 -9.22
CA LEU A 97 -21.35 -11.29 -9.17
C LEU A 97 -21.93 -11.75 -7.82
N ARG A 98 -22.96 -12.59 -7.86
CA ARG A 98 -23.50 -13.25 -6.66
C ARG A 98 -22.92 -14.66 -6.58
N GLY A 99 -21.99 -14.87 -5.64
CA GLY A 99 -21.34 -16.16 -5.37
C GLY A 99 -20.16 -16.02 -4.39
N HIS A 100 -19.57 -17.14 -3.97
CA HIS A 100 -18.37 -17.18 -3.11
C HIS A 100 -17.10 -16.74 -3.85
N TYR A 101 -17.06 -15.48 -4.28
CA TYR A 101 -15.89 -14.87 -4.90
C TYR A 101 -15.61 -13.51 -4.25
N PHE A 102 -15.23 -13.58 -2.98
CA PHE A 102 -14.06 -12.92 -2.40
C PHE A 102 -13.77 -13.71 -1.14
#